data_AF-A0A7C9ALL0-F1
#
_entry.id   AF-A0A7C9ALL0-F1
#
_cell.length_a   1.000
_cell.length_b   1.000
_cell.length_c   1.000
_cell.angle_alpha   90.00
_cell.angle_beta   90.00
_cell.angle_gamma   90.00
#
_symmetry.space_group_name_H-M   'P 1'
#
loop_
_entity.id
_entity.type
_entity.pdbx_description
1 polymer ?
#
loop_
_entity_poly.entity_id
_entity_poly.type
_entity_poly.pdbx_seq_one_letter_code
_entity_poly.pdbx_strand_id
1 'polypeptide(L)'
;SEMGAHFSPCGRFLAACVACMLPNPEGEAGMQMQAHHDVLGAATSPTRHPISAHQVMYELRIYSLEEATFGSVLASRAIRAAHCLTSIQFSPTSQHLLLAYGRRHSSLLKSVVIDGETTVPIYTILEVYRVSDMELVRVLPSAEDEVNVACFHPSIGGGLVYGTKEGKLRILQYDSSNSMNCATSCFPDENMLEVPSHALEC
;
A
#
# COMPACT_ATOMS: atom_id res chain seq x y z
N SER A 1 -12.42 -0.65 -3.49
CA SER A 1 -11.02 -1.02 -3.20
C SER A 1 -11.07 -2.38 -2.54
N GLU A 2 -10.34 -3.37 -3.04
CA GLU A 2 -10.19 -4.63 -2.32
C GLU A 2 -9.12 -4.42 -1.24
N MET A 3 -9.56 -4.03 -0.04
CA MET A 3 -8.65 -3.93 1.09
C MET A 3 -8.42 -5.34 1.61
N GLY A 4 -7.34 -5.95 1.13
CA GLY A 4 -7.00 -7.34 1.42
C GLY A 4 -6.47 -7.53 2.84
N ALA A 5 -6.66 -8.74 3.35
CA ALA A 5 -5.88 -9.30 4.45
C ALA A 5 -5.23 -10.58 3.94
N HIS A 6 -4.09 -10.96 4.49
CA HIS A 6 -3.38 -12.16 4.06
C HIS A 6 -2.78 -12.90 5.24
N PHE A 7 -2.96 -14.22 5.26
CA PHE A 7 -2.32 -15.08 6.24
C PHE A 7 -0.89 -15.38 5.80
N SER A 8 0.07 -15.33 6.71
CA SER A 8 1.44 -15.72 6.41
C SER A 8 1.50 -17.23 6.12
N PRO A 9 2.32 -17.69 5.14
CA PRO A 9 2.52 -19.11 4.89
C PRO A 9 2.97 -19.92 6.10
N CYS A 10 3.67 -19.32 7.07
CA CYS A 10 4.06 -20.00 8.30
C CYS A 10 2.91 -20.12 9.34
N GLY A 11 1.72 -19.59 9.04
CA GLY A 11 0.54 -19.66 9.90
C GLY A 11 0.56 -18.78 11.15
N ARG A 12 1.64 -18.01 11.38
CA ARG A 12 1.84 -17.24 12.63
C ARG A 12 1.35 -15.81 12.56
N PHE A 13 1.13 -15.27 11.36
CA PHE A 13 0.81 -13.85 11.20
C PHE A 13 -0.39 -13.62 10.27
N LEU A 14 -1.13 -12.56 10.55
CA LEU A 14 -2.14 -11.99 9.67
C LEU A 14 -1.75 -10.55 9.36
N ALA A 15 -1.65 -10.19 8.09
CA ALA A 15 -1.47 -8.80 7.66
C ALA A 15 -2.80 -8.25 7.18
N ALA A 16 -3.14 -7.03 7.58
CA ALA A 16 -4.34 -6.34 7.12
C ALA A 16 -4.13 -4.83 7.01
N CYS A 17 -4.82 -4.20 6.07
CA CYS A 17 -4.94 -2.75 6.01
C CYS A 17 -6.19 -2.31 6.80
N VAL A 18 -6.01 -1.43 7.79
CA VAL A 18 -7.06 -1.03 8.74
C VAL A 18 -7.25 0.48 8.70
N ALA A 19 -8.50 0.93 8.64
CA ALA A 19 -8.86 2.34 8.80
C ALA A 19 -8.84 2.74 10.28
N CYS A 20 -8.17 3.83 10.60
CA CYS A 20 -8.04 4.41 11.93
C CYS A 20 -8.61 5.84 11.91
N MET A 21 -9.43 6.19 12.88
CA MET A 21 -9.89 7.57 13.05
C MET A 21 -8.89 8.34 13.90
N LEU A 22 -8.44 9.50 13.43
CA LEU A 22 -7.67 10.40 14.27
C LEU A 22 -8.60 10.96 15.36
N PRO A 23 -8.23 10.94 16.65
CA PRO A 23 -9.01 11.61 17.67
C PRO A 23 -9.13 13.10 17.31
N ASN A 24 -10.36 13.61 17.32
CA ASN A 24 -10.63 15.01 17.04
C ASN A 24 -9.90 15.87 18.10
N PRO A 25 -9.04 16.84 17.71
CA PRO A 25 -8.30 17.65 18.68
C PRO A 25 -9.18 18.56 19.54
N GLU A 26 -10.49 18.64 19.29
CA GLU A 26 -11.44 19.49 20.02
C GLU A 26 -12.24 18.73 21.09
N GLY A 27 -11.54 17.95 21.92
CA GLY A 27 -12.19 17.07 22.91
C GLY A 27 -11.82 17.30 24.36
N GLU A 28 -10.76 18.05 24.69
CA GLU A 28 -10.29 18.19 26.08
C GLU A 28 -9.61 19.55 26.35
N ALA A 29 -10.40 20.63 26.40
CA ALA A 29 -10.03 21.86 27.13
C ALA A 29 -11.26 22.75 27.36
N GLY A 30 -11.78 22.81 28.59
CA GLY A 30 -12.57 23.97 29.05
C GLY A 30 -13.84 23.68 29.82
N MET A 31 -13.75 23.80 31.15
CA MET A 31 -14.88 24.02 32.06
C MET A 31 -15.75 25.23 31.66
N GLN A 32 -17.06 25.09 31.91
CA GLN A 32 -18.05 26.13 32.30
C GLN A 32 -17.84 27.58 31.85
N MET A 33 -18.77 28.10 31.03
CA MET A 33 -19.45 29.37 31.34
C MET A 33 -20.72 29.55 30.48
N GLN A 34 -21.83 29.59 31.20
CA GLN A 34 -23.17 29.96 30.77
C GLN A 34 -23.24 31.49 30.57
N ALA A 35 -23.56 31.95 29.37
CA ALA A 35 -23.95 33.34 29.14
C ALA A 35 -25.20 33.38 28.25
N HIS A 36 -26.29 33.78 28.89
CA HIS A 36 -27.59 34.11 28.32
C HIS A 36 -27.49 35.54 27.74
N HIS A 37 -27.75 35.73 26.44
CA HIS A 37 -28.29 37.02 25.96
C HIS A 37 -29.05 36.86 24.63
N ASP A 38 -30.24 37.42 24.64
CA ASP A 38 -31.28 37.41 23.61
C ASP A 38 -30.94 38.23 22.35
N VAL A 39 -31.76 38.01 21.29
CA VAL A 39 -32.40 39.00 20.40
C VAL A 39 -32.20 38.77 18.88
N LEU A 40 -33.37 38.60 18.22
CA LEU A 40 -33.76 38.86 16.82
C LEU A 40 -33.07 38.11 15.65
N GLY A 41 -33.79 37.12 15.12
CA GLY A 41 -34.27 37.10 13.74
C GLY A 41 -33.28 37.37 12.59
N ALA A 42 -32.63 36.31 12.12
CA ALA A 42 -32.28 36.16 10.70
C ALA A 42 -32.30 34.68 10.34
N ALA A 43 -33.06 34.33 9.31
CA ALA A 43 -33.17 32.96 8.80
C ALA A 43 -31.80 32.44 8.36
N THR A 44 -31.26 31.46 9.11
CA THR A 44 -30.13 30.65 8.66
C THR A 44 -30.56 29.19 8.69
N SER A 45 -30.40 28.52 7.55
CA SER A 45 -30.91 27.20 7.23
C SER A 45 -30.73 26.14 8.34
N PRO A 46 -31.71 25.24 8.59
CA PRO A 46 -31.62 24.20 9.63
C PRO A 46 -30.60 23.09 9.35
N THR A 47 -29.82 23.20 8.27
CA THR A 47 -28.99 22.13 7.71
C THR A 47 -27.53 22.54 7.56
N ARG A 48 -27.00 23.35 8.49
CA ARG A 48 -25.54 23.53 8.61
C ARG A 48 -25.01 22.68 9.74
N HIS A 49 -25.05 21.36 9.56
CA HIS A 49 -24.18 20.49 10.33
C HIS A 49 -22.73 20.80 9.91
N PRO A 50 -21.84 21.15 10.83
CA PRO A 50 -20.42 21.08 10.54
C PRO A 50 -20.12 19.61 10.32
N ILE A 51 -19.93 19.20 9.06
CA ILE A 51 -19.36 17.90 8.75
C ILE A 51 -17.92 18.01 9.25
N SER A 52 -17.70 17.60 10.50
CA SER A 52 -16.35 17.30 10.96
C SER A 52 -15.85 16.16 10.09
N ALA A 53 -15.10 16.52 9.05
CA ALA A 53 -14.44 15.57 8.16
C ALA A 53 -13.35 14.89 8.99
N HIS A 54 -13.73 13.85 9.74
CA HIS A 54 -12.79 13.07 10.52
C HIS A 54 -11.71 12.56 9.57
N GLN A 55 -10.46 12.90 9.85
CA GLN A 55 -9.34 12.49 9.02
C GLN A 55 -9.10 10.99 9.26
N VAL A 56 -9.53 10.15 8.31
CA VAL A 56 -9.29 8.71 8.35
C VAL A 56 -7.87 8.44 7.87
N MET A 57 -7.06 7.83 8.73
CA MET A 57 -5.73 7.34 8.40
C MET A 57 -5.79 5.82 8.19
N TYR A 58 -4.93 5.26 7.35
CA TYR A 58 -4.91 3.82 7.11
C TYR A 58 -3.56 3.25 7.54
N GLU A 59 -3.59 2.12 8.22
CA GLU A 59 -2.40 1.42 8.70
C GLU A 59 -2.32 0.01 8.13
N LEU A 60 -1.12 -0.41 7.75
CA LEU A 60 -0.76 -1.80 7.57
C LEU A 60 -0.41 -2.37 8.94
N ARG A 61 -1.15 -3.39 9.38
CA ARG A 61 -0.90 -4.06 10.66
C ARG A 61 -0.55 -5.52 10.44
N ILE A 62 0.40 -6.00 11.23
CA ILE A 62 0.73 -7.41 11.36
C ILE A 62 0.24 -7.87 12.73
N TYR A 63 -0.68 -8.82 12.73
CA TYR A 63 -1.25 -9.44 13.91
C TYR A 63 -0.61 -10.80 14.17
N SER A 64 -0.41 -11.14 15.44
CA SER A 64 -0.02 -12.50 15.82
C SER A 64 -1.21 -13.45 15.80
N LEU A 65 -0.97 -14.67 15.32
CA LEU A 65 -1.88 -15.81 15.38
C LEU A 65 -1.37 -16.90 16.34
N GLU A 66 -0.27 -16.65 17.05
CA GLU A 66 0.24 -17.57 18.07
C GLU A 66 -0.65 -17.54 19.32
N GLU A 67 -0.84 -18.69 19.97
CA GLU A 67 -1.77 -18.84 21.11
C GLU A 67 -1.55 -17.79 22.21
N ALA A 68 -0.29 -17.57 22.61
CA ALA A 68 0.04 -16.66 23.71
C ALA A 68 -0.17 -15.17 23.39
N THR A 69 -0.22 -14.80 22.11
CA THR A 69 -0.28 -13.40 21.66
C THR A 69 -1.38 -13.16 20.63
N PHE A 70 -2.33 -14.08 20.51
CA PHE A 70 -3.35 -14.09 19.46
C PHE A 70 -4.10 -12.75 19.40
N GLY A 71 -4.13 -12.15 18.21
CA GLY A 71 -4.80 -10.88 17.95
C GLY A 71 -4.02 -9.63 18.39
N SER A 72 -2.86 -9.77 19.02
CA SER A 72 -1.99 -8.62 19.31
C SER A 72 -1.39 -8.05 18.02
N VAL A 73 -1.24 -6.72 17.95
CA VAL A 73 -0.54 -6.03 16.86
C VAL A 73 0.96 -6.09 17.13
N LEU A 74 1.68 -6.85 16.31
CA LEU A 74 3.13 -6.98 16.38
C LEU A 74 3.86 -5.79 15.75
N ALA A 75 3.30 -5.27 14.65
CA ALA A 75 3.83 -4.10 13.97
C ALA A 75 2.71 -3.33 13.25
N SER A 76 2.87 -2.01 13.14
CA SER A 76 1.97 -1.13 12.41
C SER A 76 2.73 -0.07 11.63
N ARG A 77 2.27 0.27 10.43
CA ARG A 77 2.82 1.36 9.61
C ARG A 77 1.71 2.08 8.84
N ALA A 78 1.71 3.40 8.87
CA ALA A 78 0.78 4.20 8.08
C ALA A 78 0.98 3.98 6.57
N ILE A 79 -0.11 3.83 5.83
CA ILE A 79 -0.14 3.71 4.37
C ILE A 79 -0.78 4.96 3.76
N ARG A 80 -0.05 5.62 2.85
CA ARG A 80 -0.50 6.88 2.23
C ARG A 80 -1.56 6.70 1.13
N ALA A 81 -1.70 5.50 0.58
CA ALA A 81 -2.50 5.24 -0.62
C ALA A 81 -3.42 4.01 -0.47
N ALA A 82 -3.97 3.79 0.72
CA ALA A 82 -4.83 2.63 0.99
C ALA A 82 -6.05 2.54 0.05
N HIS A 83 -6.55 3.68 -0.44
CA HIS A 83 -7.65 3.74 -1.41
C HIS A 83 -7.28 3.24 -2.81
N CYS A 84 -5.99 3.03 -3.09
CA CYS A 84 -5.48 2.44 -4.31
C CYS A 84 -4.99 1.00 -4.11
N LEU A 85 -4.99 0.49 -2.88
CA LEU A 85 -4.43 -0.82 -2.57
C LEU A 85 -5.28 -1.94 -3.19
N THR A 86 -4.61 -2.87 -3.87
CA THR A 86 -5.21 -4.02 -4.56
C THR A 86 -4.70 -5.36 -4.06
N SER A 87 -3.48 -5.43 -3.52
CA SER A 87 -2.97 -6.68 -2.96
C SER A 87 -2.13 -6.46 -1.72
N ILE A 88 -2.31 -7.36 -0.75
CA ILE A 88 -1.42 -7.57 0.39
C ILE A 88 -1.03 -9.03 0.37
N GLN A 89 0.26 -9.33 0.35
CA GLN A 89 0.69 -10.72 0.29
C GLN A 89 2.00 -10.97 1.03
N PHE A 90 2.00 -11.95 1.91
CA PHE A 90 3.25 -12.44 2.48
C PHE A 90 4.05 -13.20 1.42
N SER A 91 5.36 -12.97 1.42
CA SER A 91 6.32 -13.83 0.73
C SER A 91 6.26 -15.27 1.23
N PRO A 92 6.72 -16.27 0.45
CA PRO A 92 6.74 -17.67 0.85
C PRO A 92 7.45 -17.94 2.18
N THR A 93 8.46 -17.13 2.52
CA THR A 93 9.20 -17.25 3.79
C THR A 93 8.54 -16.54 4.96
N SER A 94 7.42 -15.83 4.73
CA SER A 94 6.79 -14.93 5.71
C SER A 94 7.69 -13.79 6.21
N GLN A 95 8.84 -13.54 5.58
CA GLN A 95 9.79 -12.49 6.00
C GLN A 95 9.53 -11.13 5.35
N HIS A 96 8.82 -11.12 4.23
CA HIS A 96 8.46 -9.93 3.49
C HIS A 96 6.96 -9.88 3.20
N LEU A 97 6.45 -8.67 3.02
CA LEU A 97 5.06 -8.33 2.74
C LEU A 97 4.99 -7.41 1.52
N LEU A 98 4.34 -7.88 0.46
CA LEU A 98 4.10 -7.15 -0.78
C LEU A 98 2.80 -6.36 -0.68
N LEU A 99 2.86 -5.09 -1.07
CA LEU A 99 1.72 -4.22 -1.28
C LEU A 99 1.67 -3.83 -2.75
N ALA A 100 0.48 -3.90 -3.35
CA ALA A 100 0.25 -3.50 -4.73
C ALA A 100 -0.82 -2.42 -4.86
N TYR A 101 -0.63 -1.52 -5.82
CA TYR A 101 -1.50 -0.37 -6.04
C TYR A 101 -2.05 -0.34 -7.47
N GLY A 102 -3.37 -0.22 -7.57
CA GLY A 102 -4.10 -0.29 -8.83
C GLY A 102 -4.63 1.02 -9.35
N ARG A 103 -4.32 2.17 -8.74
CA ARG A 103 -4.74 3.48 -9.29
C ARG A 103 -3.60 4.47 -9.16
N ARG A 104 -3.44 5.29 -10.19
CA ARG A 104 -2.53 6.43 -10.13
C ARG A 104 -3.12 7.49 -9.21
N HIS A 105 -2.44 7.77 -8.10
CA HIS A 105 -2.81 8.81 -7.15
C HIS A 105 -1.58 9.61 -6.75
N SER A 106 -1.76 10.89 -6.44
CA SER A 106 -0.66 11.81 -6.11
C SER A 106 0.19 11.34 -4.92
N SER A 107 -0.40 10.61 -3.97
CA SER A 107 0.33 10.02 -2.83
C SER A 107 1.29 8.88 -3.20
N LEU A 108 1.16 8.35 -4.42
CA LEU A 108 2.04 7.35 -5.02
C LEU A 108 2.96 7.93 -6.09
N LEU A 109 2.82 9.21 -6.44
CA LEU A 109 3.68 9.85 -7.43
C LEU A 109 5.13 9.82 -6.94
N LYS A 110 5.98 9.15 -7.69
CA LYS A 110 7.39 8.96 -7.35
C LYS A 110 8.28 10.01 -7.99
N SER A 111 8.05 10.27 -9.27
CA SER A 111 8.80 11.25 -10.06
C SER A 111 8.00 11.66 -11.30
N VAL A 112 8.47 12.68 -12.00
CA VAL A 112 7.97 13.09 -13.30
C VAL A 112 9.17 13.17 -14.23
N VAL A 113 9.12 12.44 -15.34
CA VAL A 113 10.16 12.48 -16.37
C VAL A 113 9.68 13.38 -17.50
N ILE A 114 10.59 14.19 -18.05
CA ILE A 114 10.30 15.07 -19.18
C ILE A 114 10.92 14.42 -20.42
N ASP A 115 10.07 13.93 -21.31
CA ASP A 115 10.48 13.41 -22.61
C ASP A 115 10.02 14.37 -23.71
N GLY A 116 10.95 15.21 -24.15
CA GLY A 116 10.69 16.29 -25.10
C GLY A 116 9.65 17.30 -24.56
N GLU A 117 8.49 17.39 -25.22
CA GLU A 117 7.37 18.27 -24.82
C GLU A 117 6.43 17.63 -23.79
N THR A 118 6.58 16.33 -23.49
CA THR A 118 5.62 15.62 -22.63
C THR A 118 6.18 15.35 -21.24
N THR A 119 5.39 15.66 -20.22
CA THR A 119 5.69 15.29 -18.82
C THR A 119 5.00 13.97 -18.48
N VAL A 120 5.78 12.92 -18.23
CA VAL A 120 5.28 11.59 -17.92
C VAL A 120 5.40 11.33 -16.41
N PRO A 121 4.29 11.27 -15.68
CA PRO A 121 4.31 10.96 -14.24
C PRO A 121 4.57 9.46 -14.01
N ILE A 122 5.49 9.15 -13.09
CA ILE A 122 5.85 7.81 -12.67
C ILE A 122 5.28 7.55 -11.28
N TYR A 123 4.46 6.51 -11.14
CA TYR A 123 3.79 6.15 -9.88
C TYR A 123 4.40 4.90 -9.27
N THR A 124 4.41 4.82 -7.94
CA THR A 124 4.72 3.58 -7.22
C THR A 124 3.57 2.59 -7.40
N ILE A 125 3.85 1.42 -7.95
CA ILE A 125 2.86 0.37 -8.20
C ILE A 125 3.00 -0.82 -7.24
N LEU A 126 4.21 -1.07 -6.72
CA LEU A 126 4.45 -2.08 -5.69
C LEU A 126 5.40 -1.55 -4.61
N GLU A 127 5.19 -1.98 -3.38
CA GLU A 127 6.09 -1.80 -2.25
C GLU A 127 6.32 -3.16 -1.57
N VAL A 128 7.55 -3.43 -1.13
CA VAL A 128 7.88 -4.62 -0.34
C VAL A 128 8.42 -4.19 1.00
N TYR A 129 7.78 -4.65 2.06
CA TYR A 129 8.15 -4.39 3.44
C TYR A 129 8.78 -5.63 4.06
N ARG A 130 9.76 -5.44 4.94
CA ARG A 130 10.28 -6.50 5.81
C ARG A 130 9.35 -6.65 7.01
N VAL A 131 8.98 -7.88 7.34
CA VAL A 131 7.98 -8.17 8.39
C VAL A 131 8.50 -7.88 9.80
N SER A 132 9.80 -8.04 10.05
CA SER A 132 10.38 -7.91 11.39
C SER A 132 10.34 -6.48 11.96
N ASP A 133 10.44 -5.47 11.10
CA ASP A 133 10.59 -4.06 11.48
C ASP A 133 9.70 -3.12 10.65
N MET A 134 8.92 -3.66 9.72
CA MET A 134 8.13 -2.91 8.75
C MET A 134 8.95 -1.95 7.88
N GLU A 135 10.25 -2.17 7.71
CA GLU A 135 11.12 -1.38 6.83
C GLU A 135 10.74 -1.59 5.35
N LEU A 136 10.69 -0.50 4.57
CA LEU A 136 10.44 -0.56 3.13
C LEU A 136 11.74 -0.97 2.42
N VAL A 137 11.79 -2.20 1.90
CA VAL A 137 13.01 -2.76 1.29
C VAL A 137 13.04 -2.65 -0.22
N ARG A 138 11.90 -2.52 -0.89
CA ARG A 138 11.82 -2.35 -2.34
C ARG A 138 10.60 -1.55 -2.74
N VAL A 139 10.75 -0.78 -3.81
CA VAL A 139 9.68 -0.03 -4.48
C VAL A 139 9.78 -0.33 -5.97
N LEU A 140 8.66 -0.67 -6.61
CA LEU A 140 8.57 -0.74 -8.06
C LEU A 140 7.73 0.43 -8.57
N PRO A 141 8.34 1.37 -9.32
CA PRO A 141 7.62 2.41 -10.02
C PRO A 141 7.20 1.99 -11.44
N SER A 142 6.12 2.56 -11.96
CA SER A 142 5.72 2.46 -13.37
C SER A 142 4.99 3.73 -13.83
N ALA A 143 5.21 4.11 -15.09
CA ALA A 143 4.47 5.19 -15.75
C ALA A 143 3.15 4.70 -16.36
N GLU A 144 3.05 3.40 -16.64
CA GLU A 144 1.99 2.81 -17.46
C GLU A 144 1.08 1.88 -16.66
N ASP A 145 1.66 1.04 -15.81
CA ASP A 145 0.91 -0.07 -15.24
C ASP A 145 0.00 0.39 -14.09
N GLU A 146 -1.23 -0.11 -14.07
CA GLU A 146 -2.10 -0.08 -12.88
C GLU A 146 -2.32 -1.52 -12.40
N VAL A 147 -1.79 -1.87 -11.22
CA VAL A 147 -1.80 -3.26 -10.74
C VAL A 147 -3.16 -3.67 -10.22
N ASN A 148 -3.76 -4.69 -10.84
CA ASN A 148 -4.99 -5.30 -10.38
C ASN A 148 -4.73 -6.39 -9.33
N VAL A 149 -3.71 -7.22 -9.54
CA VAL A 149 -3.35 -8.30 -8.63
C VAL A 149 -1.85 -8.52 -8.65
N ALA A 150 -1.24 -8.85 -7.51
CA ALA A 150 0.16 -9.25 -7.47
C ALA A 150 0.37 -10.43 -6.52
N CYS A 151 1.28 -11.32 -6.89
CA CYS A 151 1.65 -12.47 -6.08
C CYS A 151 3.14 -12.81 -6.20
N PHE A 152 3.75 -13.24 -5.11
CA PHE A 152 5.03 -13.91 -5.08
C PHE A 152 4.93 -15.29 -5.73
N HIS A 153 6.02 -15.68 -6.37
CA HIS A 153 6.24 -17.06 -6.74
C HIS A 153 6.29 -17.94 -5.47
N PRO A 154 5.67 -19.14 -5.44
CA PRO A 154 5.62 -19.99 -4.25
C PRO A 154 7.01 -20.49 -3.79
N SER A 155 7.94 -20.69 -4.72
CA SER A 155 9.33 -21.02 -4.40
C SER A 155 10.15 -19.76 -4.10
N ILE A 156 10.96 -19.84 -3.04
CA ILE A 156 11.90 -18.78 -2.64
C ILE A 156 12.83 -18.45 -3.82
N GLY A 157 13.00 -17.16 -4.12
CA GLY A 157 13.84 -16.69 -5.22
C GLY A 157 13.19 -16.74 -6.59
N GLY A 158 11.98 -17.30 -6.74
CA GLY A 158 11.25 -17.33 -8.01
C GLY A 158 10.68 -15.97 -8.46
N GLY A 159 10.83 -14.93 -7.64
CA GLY A 159 10.36 -13.58 -7.96
C GLY A 159 8.88 -13.35 -7.63
N LEU A 160 8.24 -12.47 -8.40
CA LEU A 160 6.81 -12.15 -8.30
C LEU A 160 6.19 -11.95 -9.67
N VAL A 161 4.87 -12.10 -9.74
CA VAL A 161 4.04 -11.85 -10.92
C VAL A 161 2.98 -10.81 -10.54
N TYR A 162 2.66 -9.91 -11.44
CA TYR A 162 1.50 -9.04 -11.27
C TYR A 162 0.70 -8.91 -12.57
N GLY A 163 -0.61 -8.80 -12.42
CA GLY A 163 -1.56 -8.52 -13.48
C GLY A 163 -2.00 -7.06 -13.42
N THR A 164 -2.09 -6.43 -14.58
CA THR A 164 -2.52 -5.04 -14.70
C THR A 164 -4.00 -4.95 -15.09
N LYS A 165 -4.62 -3.78 -14.88
CA LYS A 165 -6.02 -3.53 -15.28
C LYS A 165 -6.23 -3.53 -16.79
N GLU A 166 -5.17 -3.29 -17.54
CA GLU A 166 -5.14 -3.33 -19.00
C GLU A 166 -5.06 -4.78 -19.54
N GLY A 167 -5.02 -5.77 -18.66
CA GLY A 167 -4.97 -7.19 -19.04
C GLY A 167 -3.56 -7.72 -19.32
N LYS A 168 -2.50 -7.00 -18.93
CA LYS A 168 -1.12 -7.46 -19.06
C LYS A 168 -0.70 -8.29 -17.86
N LEU A 169 0.16 -9.28 -18.08
CA LEU A 169 0.88 -10.01 -17.03
C LEU A 169 2.36 -9.63 -17.09
N ARG A 170 2.95 -9.38 -15.92
CA ARG A 170 4.34 -8.95 -15.75
C ARG A 170 5.03 -9.88 -14.77
N ILE A 171 6.26 -10.30 -15.08
CA ILE A 171 7.05 -11.18 -14.22
C ILE A 171 8.31 -10.43 -13.80
N LEU A 172 8.56 -10.34 -12.50
CA LEU A 172 9.81 -9.84 -11.93
C LEU A 172 10.59 -11.00 -11.33
N GLN A 173 11.73 -11.32 -11.93
CA GLN A 173 12.62 -12.35 -11.41
C GLN A 173 13.63 -11.74 -10.44
N TYR A 174 13.98 -12.50 -9.40
CA TYR A 174 15.03 -12.11 -8.48
C TYR A 174 16.38 -12.53 -9.07
N ASP A 175 17.19 -11.56 -9.50
CA ASP A 175 18.55 -11.86 -9.92
C ASP A 175 19.47 -12.05 -8.70
N SER A 176 19.90 -13.30 -8.48
CA SER A 176 20.81 -13.67 -7.40
C SER A 176 22.28 -13.26 -7.65
N SER A 177 22.61 -12.79 -8.86
CA SER A 177 23.95 -12.35 -9.25
C SER A 177 24.49 -11.19 -8.41
N ASN A 178 23.60 -10.41 -7.78
CA ASN A 178 23.99 -9.22 -7.01
C ASN A 178 24.36 -9.51 -5.54
N SER A 179 24.31 -10.77 -5.09
CA SER A 179 24.71 -11.14 -3.71
C SER A 179 26.21 -11.43 -3.54
N MET A 180 26.98 -11.50 -4.63
CA MET A 180 28.42 -11.83 -4.58
C MET A 180 29.38 -10.71 -5.00
N ASN A 181 28.91 -9.55 -5.48
CA ASN A 181 29.81 -8.47 -5.90
C ASN A 181 29.59 -7.18 -5.09
N CYS A 182 30.37 -7.06 -4.02
CA CYS A 182 30.63 -5.79 -3.36
C CYS A 182 31.41 -4.88 -4.33
N ALA A 183 31.00 -3.60 -4.42
CA ALA A 183 31.61 -2.51 -5.20
C ALA A 183 31.60 -2.68 -6.74
N THR A 184 30.69 -1.96 -7.41
CA THR A 184 30.97 -0.94 -8.45
C THR A 184 29.63 -0.52 -9.08
N SER A 185 29.44 0.79 -9.24
CA SER A 185 28.32 1.42 -9.94
C SER A 185 28.01 0.81 -11.31
N CYS A 186 26.72 0.62 -11.62
CA CYS A 186 26.07 1.05 -12.87
C CYS A 186 24.58 0.65 -12.82
N PHE A 187 23.72 1.56 -13.28
CA PHE A 187 22.29 1.36 -13.48
C PHE A 187 22.03 0.05 -14.26
N PRO A 188 21.16 -0.86 -13.80
CA PRO A 188 20.67 -1.91 -14.67
C PRO A 188 19.36 -1.46 -15.30
N ASP A 189 19.37 -1.45 -16.62
CA ASP A 189 18.22 -1.54 -17.51
C ASP A 189 17.42 -2.81 -17.11
N GLU A 190 16.20 -2.65 -16.59
CA GLU A 190 15.33 -3.77 -16.23
C GLU A 190 14.83 -4.43 -17.52
N ASN A 191 15.48 -5.53 -17.90
CA ASN A 191 15.06 -6.38 -19.01
C ASN A 191 13.75 -7.10 -18.62
N MET A 192 12.61 -6.42 -18.79
CA MET A 192 11.27 -6.98 -18.64
C MET A 192 10.99 -7.93 -19.80
N LEU A 193 11.21 -9.22 -19.59
CA LEU A 193 10.77 -10.25 -20.55
C LEU A 193 9.24 -10.36 -20.52
N GLU A 194 8.58 -9.80 -21.53
CA GLU A 194 7.19 -10.10 -21.85
C GLU A 194 7.08 -11.57 -22.28
N VAL A 195 6.24 -12.34 -21.58
CA VAL A 195 5.97 -13.73 -21.96
C VAL A 195 4.96 -13.73 -23.11
N PRO A 196 5.23 -14.41 -24.24
CA PRO A 196 4.27 -14.54 -25.33
C PRO A 196 3.02 -15.27 -24.84
N SER A 197 1.85 -14.66 -25.09
CA SER A 197 0.54 -15.24 -24.86
C SER A 197 0.29 -16.39 -25.85
N HIS A 198 0.76 -17.59 -25.53
CA HIS A 198 0.25 -18.80 -26.16
C HIS A 198 -0.92 -19.32 -25.32
N ALA A 199 -2.11 -19.19 -25.90
CA ALA A 199 -3.34 -19.78 -25.39
C ALA A 199 -3.14 -21.29 -25.18
N LEU A 200 -3.32 -21.75 -23.95
CA LEU A 200 -3.58 -23.16 -23.66
C LEU A 200 -5.10 -23.30 -23.53
N GLU A 201 -5.74 -23.70 -24.62
CA GLU A 201 -7.05 -24.33 -24.57
C GLU A 201 -6.92 -25.65 -23.80
N CYS A 202 -7.66 -25.79 -22.71
CA CYS A 202 -8.09 -27.04 -22.10
C CYS A 202 -9.51 -26.83 -21.57
#